data_AF-W4VES3-F1
#
_entry.id   AF-W4VES3-F1
#
_cell.length_a   1.000
_cell.length_b   1.000
_cell.length_c   1.000
_cell.angle_alpha   90.00
_cell.angle_beta   90.00
_cell.angle_gamma   90.00
#
_symmetry.space_group_name_H-M   'P 1'
#
loop_
_entity.id
_entity.type
_entity.pdbx_description
1 polymer ?
#
loop_
_entity_poly.entity_id
_entity_poly.type
_entity_poly.pdbx_seq_one_letter_code
_entity_poly.pdbx_strand_id
1 'polypeptide(L)'
;MQLQEMPYVQMSKQFGKRFWWRARHHFLPHLLPQIMVGFTLIFPHAILHEASITFLGFGLSAEEPAIGIILSESMQYLSSGMWWLAFFPGAVLLVMIIIFQGFASSFKNYLERDRSYERHVKH
;
A
#
# COMPACT_ATOMS: atom_id res chain seq x y z
N MET A 1 0.96 -27.99 37.63
CA MET A 1 0.03 -28.46 36.57
C MET A 1 -1.12 -27.46 36.43
N GLN A 2 -0.82 -26.21 36.08
CA GLN A 2 -1.78 -25.08 36.14
C GLN A 2 -1.79 -24.25 34.84
N LEU A 3 -1.28 -24.82 33.74
CA LEU A 3 -1.21 -24.20 32.42
C LEU A 3 -2.20 -24.83 31.41
N GLN A 4 -3.15 -25.63 31.88
CA GLN A 4 -4.21 -26.23 31.03
C GLN A 4 -5.58 -25.55 31.21
N GLU A 5 -5.71 -24.56 32.09
CA GLU A 5 -6.95 -23.79 32.31
C GLU A 5 -6.97 -22.45 31.56
N MET A 6 -6.21 -22.32 30.47
CA MET A 6 -6.38 -21.16 29.60
C MET A 6 -7.66 -21.32 28.77
N PRO A 7 -8.55 -20.30 28.72
CA PRO A 7 -9.80 -20.30 27.94
C PRO A 7 -9.61 -20.56 26.43
N TYR A 8 -8.36 -20.60 25.97
CA TYR A 8 -7.96 -20.85 24.60
C TYR A 8 -8.32 -22.28 24.12
N VAL A 9 -8.36 -23.27 25.03
CA VAL A 9 -8.65 -24.67 24.66
C VAL A 9 -10.15 -24.90 24.43
N GLN A 10 -11.04 -24.11 25.04
CA GLN A 10 -12.49 -24.21 24.78
C GLN A 10 -12.91 -23.56 23.45
N MET A 11 -12.09 -22.68 22.88
CA MET A 11 -12.36 -22.08 21.56
C MET A 11 -12.01 -23.00 20.39
N SER A 12 -11.23 -24.07 20.61
CA SER A 12 -10.85 -24.99 19.53
C SER A 12 -12.00 -25.90 19.06
N LYS A 13 -13.08 -26.02 19.84
CA LYS A 13 -14.25 -26.84 19.48
C LYS A 13 -15.41 -26.10 18.79
N GLN A 14 -15.31 -24.77 18.60
CA GLN A 14 -16.35 -24.00 17.87
C GLN A 14 -16.00 -23.70 16.41
N PHE A 15 -14.94 -24.29 15.85
CA PHE A 15 -14.53 -24.09 14.45
C PHE A 15 -15.42 -24.82 13.41
N GLY A 16 -16.68 -25.14 13.75
CA GLY A 16 -17.70 -25.68 12.83
C GLY A 16 -18.23 -24.67 11.79
N LYS A 17 -17.65 -23.46 11.69
CA LYS A 17 -17.93 -22.50 10.60
C LYS A 17 -16.65 -22.12 9.87
N ARG A 18 -16.70 -22.25 8.53
CA ARG A 18 -15.63 -22.03 7.53
C ARG A 18 -14.65 -20.93 7.98
N PHE A 19 -13.37 -21.28 8.14
CA PHE A 19 -12.29 -20.37 8.56
C PHE A 19 -12.32 -19.03 7.78
N TRP A 20 -12.58 -19.11 6.49
CA TRP A 20 -12.74 -17.97 5.59
C TRP A 20 -13.87 -16.99 5.97
N TRP A 21 -14.97 -17.46 6.55
CA TRP A 21 -16.08 -16.59 6.97
C TRP A 21 -15.70 -15.76 8.20
N ARG A 22 -15.07 -16.39 9.21
CA ARG A 22 -14.58 -15.66 10.41
C ARG A 22 -13.42 -14.72 10.09
N ALA A 23 -12.48 -15.17 9.26
CA ALA A 23 -11.37 -14.33 8.82
C ALA A 23 -11.89 -13.05 8.11
N ARG A 24 -12.82 -13.19 7.16
CA ARG A 24 -13.39 -12.04 6.44
C ARG A 24 -14.32 -11.17 7.28
N HIS A 25 -15.09 -11.74 8.20
CA HIS A 25 -16.12 -11.01 8.92
C HIS A 25 -15.65 -10.36 10.23
N HIS A 26 -14.56 -10.85 10.85
CA HIS A 26 -14.07 -10.31 12.13
C HIS A 26 -12.63 -9.80 12.07
N PHE A 27 -11.72 -10.56 11.46
CA PHE A 27 -10.31 -10.18 11.40
C PHE A 27 -10.04 -9.11 10.34
N LEU A 28 -10.59 -9.30 9.14
CA LEU A 28 -10.37 -8.40 8.01
C LEU A 28 -10.80 -6.94 8.29
N PRO A 29 -12.01 -6.62 8.81
CA PRO A 29 -12.39 -5.23 9.11
C PRO A 29 -11.55 -4.60 10.22
N HIS A 30 -10.98 -5.38 11.14
CA HIS A 30 -10.09 -4.88 12.18
C HIS A 30 -8.67 -4.57 11.66
N LEU A 31 -8.15 -5.39 10.76
CA LEU A 31 -6.80 -5.26 10.23
C LEU A 31 -6.70 -4.30 9.04
N LEU A 32 -7.75 -4.18 8.23
CA LEU A 32 -7.80 -3.32 7.04
C LEU A 32 -7.29 -1.89 7.30
N PRO A 33 -7.81 -1.13 8.28
CA PRO A 33 -7.33 0.22 8.52
C PRO A 33 -5.85 0.27 8.93
N GLN A 34 -5.35 -0.69 9.71
CA GLN A 34 -3.92 -0.78 10.06
C GLN A 34 -3.05 -1.08 8.83
N ILE A 35 -3.48 -2.00 7.97
CA ILE A 35 -2.80 -2.34 6.73
C ILE A 35 -2.79 -1.14 5.79
N MET A 36 -3.88 -0.37 5.70
CA MET A 36 -3.98 0.81 4.84
C MET A 36 -3.04 1.94 5.27
N VAL A 37 -2.85 2.14 6.58
CA VAL A 37 -1.84 3.09 7.09
C VAL A 37 -0.43 2.64 6.68
N GLY A 38 -0.11 1.36 6.86
CA GLY A 38 1.17 0.79 6.42
C GLY A 38 1.38 0.93 4.91
N PHE A 39 0.34 0.62 4.13
CA PHE A 39 0.37 0.71 2.67
C PHE A 39 0.61 2.14 2.18
N THR A 40 -0.01 3.14 2.82
CA THR A 40 0.15 4.56 2.48
C THR A 40 1.62 5.03 2.61
N LEU A 41 2.39 4.42 3.51
CA LEU A 41 3.80 4.76 3.73
C LEU A 41 4.72 3.91 2.84
N ILE A 42 4.46 2.61 2.78
CA ILE A 42 5.35 1.64 2.12
C ILE A 42 5.25 1.71 0.60
N PHE A 43 4.05 1.92 0.05
CA PHE A 43 3.84 1.85 -1.39
C PHE A 43 4.55 2.98 -2.16
N PRO A 44 4.43 4.27 -1.79
CA PRO A 44 5.22 5.34 -2.41
C PRO A 44 6.73 5.09 -2.31
N HIS A 45 7.18 4.63 -1.16
CA HIS A 45 8.59 4.32 -0.93
C HIS A 45 9.08 3.19 -1.85
N ALA A 46 8.30 2.13 -2.02
CA ALA A 46 8.66 1.01 -2.88
C ALA A 46 8.76 1.44 -4.35
N ILE A 47 7.83 2.26 -4.83
CA ILE A 47 7.87 2.82 -6.21
C ILE A 47 9.12 3.68 -6.39
N LEU A 48 9.38 4.62 -5.47
CA LEU A 48 10.55 5.49 -5.58
C LEU A 48 11.86 4.70 -5.52
N HIS A 49 11.91 3.65 -4.70
CA HIS A 49 13.07 2.78 -4.58
C HIS A 49 13.31 1.96 -5.86
N GLU A 50 12.27 1.33 -6.41
CA GLU A 50 12.35 0.62 -7.69
C GLU A 50 12.79 1.57 -8.80
N ALA A 51 12.12 2.72 -8.94
CA ALA A 51 12.45 3.72 -9.94
C ALA A 51 13.89 4.23 -9.78
N SER A 52 14.39 4.38 -8.55
CA SER A 52 15.79 4.80 -8.31
C SER A 52 16.78 3.75 -8.79
N ILE A 53 16.53 2.47 -8.51
CA ILE A 53 17.39 1.35 -8.90
C ILE A 53 17.42 1.22 -10.43
N THR A 54 16.25 1.21 -11.07
CA THR A 54 16.14 1.04 -12.52
C THR A 54 16.58 2.29 -13.28
N PHE A 55 16.45 3.48 -12.69
CA PHE A 55 17.02 4.72 -13.22
C PHE A 55 18.55 4.70 -13.26
N LEU A 56 19.18 4.12 -12.24
CA LEU A 56 20.64 3.93 -12.19
C LEU A 56 21.14 2.80 -13.11
N GLY A 57 20.23 2.08 -13.79
CA GLY A 57 20.57 0.98 -14.69
C GLY A 57 20.78 -0.37 -13.99
N PHE A 58 20.30 -0.52 -12.76
CA PHE A 58 20.31 -1.79 -12.03
C PHE A 58 18.92 -2.45 -12.06
N GLY A 59 18.88 -3.78 -11.90
CA GLY A 59 17.63 -4.53 -11.64
C GLY A 59 16.95 -5.12 -12.88
N LEU A 60 16.58 -4.30 -13.85
CA LEU A 60 15.84 -4.70 -15.07
C LEU A 60 16.64 -4.38 -16.34
N SER A 61 16.42 -5.12 -17.42
CA SER A 61 17.05 -4.79 -18.71
C SER A 61 16.40 -3.52 -19.28
N ALA A 62 17.12 -2.76 -20.12
CA ALA A 62 16.58 -1.55 -20.76
C ALA A 62 15.36 -1.83 -21.66
N GLU A 63 15.13 -3.10 -22.03
CA GLU A 63 14.00 -3.54 -22.86
C GLU A 63 12.73 -3.76 -22.02
N GLU A 64 12.86 -3.86 -20.69
CA GLU A 64 11.75 -4.06 -19.77
C GLU A 64 11.11 -2.71 -19.40
N PRO A 65 9.76 -2.62 -19.42
CA PRO A 65 9.08 -1.38 -19.11
C PRO A 65 9.17 -1.05 -17.61
N ALA A 66 10.07 -0.14 -17.24
CA ALA A 66 10.23 0.35 -15.87
C ALA A 66 10.20 1.88 -15.78
N ILE A 67 9.67 2.40 -14.68
CA ILE A 67 9.54 3.86 -14.46
C ILE A 67 10.91 4.52 -14.47
N GLY A 68 11.90 3.92 -13.79
CA GLY A 68 13.26 4.45 -13.72
C GLY A 68 13.96 4.47 -15.08
N ILE A 69 13.73 3.46 -15.93
CA ILE A 69 14.26 3.40 -17.29
C ILE A 69 13.69 4.52 -18.15
N ILE A 70 12.37 4.72 -18.14
CA ILE A 70 11.73 5.83 -18.87
C ILE A 70 12.31 7.18 -18.41
N LEU A 71 12.54 7.34 -17.11
CA LEU A 71 13.09 8.57 -16.54
C LEU A 71 14.56 8.80 -16.96
N SER A 72 15.37 7.74 -17.01
CA SER A 72 16.80 7.81 -17.37
C SER A 72 16.99 8.09 -18.87
N GLU A 73 16.20 7.45 -19.73
CA GLU A 73 16.14 7.76 -21.16
C GLU A 73 15.74 9.21 -21.39
N SER A 74 14.74 9.70 -20.67
CA SER A 74 14.25 11.07 -20.79
C SER A 74 15.33 12.10 -20.43
N MET A 75 16.23 11.78 -19.49
CA MET A 75 17.32 12.69 -19.10
C MET A 75 18.37 12.90 -20.20
N GLN A 76 18.52 11.95 -21.13
CA GLN A 76 19.45 12.09 -22.25
C GLN A 76 19.09 13.27 -23.16
N TYR A 77 17.80 13.64 -23.20
CA TYR A 77 17.28 14.74 -24.01
C TYR A 77 17.49 16.13 -23.41
N LEU A 78 17.91 16.26 -22.14
CA LEU A 78 18.22 17.58 -21.53
C LEU A 78 19.33 18.30 -22.28
N SER A 79 20.41 17.57 -22.63
CA SER A 79 21.57 18.13 -23.30
C SER A 79 21.24 18.65 -24.71
N SER A 80 20.17 18.12 -25.30
CA SER A 80 19.66 18.50 -26.62
C SER A 80 18.65 19.66 -26.57
N GLY A 81 18.44 20.28 -25.40
CA GLY A 81 17.51 21.39 -25.21
C GLY A 81 16.04 20.99 -25.06
N MET A 82 15.72 19.70 -25.15
CA MET A 82 14.36 19.15 -25.04
C MET A 82 14.01 18.82 -23.58
N TRP A 83 14.17 19.79 -22.68
CA TRP A 83 14.00 19.62 -21.23
C TRP A 83 12.61 19.12 -20.82
N TRP A 84 11.58 19.42 -21.63
CA TRP A 84 10.21 18.99 -21.37
C TRP A 84 10.07 17.46 -21.39
N LEU A 85 10.86 16.76 -22.21
CA LEU A 85 10.85 15.29 -22.28
C LEU A 85 11.26 14.65 -20.96
N ALA A 86 12.10 15.30 -20.15
CA ALA A 86 12.44 14.84 -18.80
C ALA A 86 11.47 15.34 -17.73
N PHE A 87 10.94 16.55 -17.90
CA PHE A 87 10.02 17.14 -16.93
C PHE A 87 8.69 16.35 -16.84
N PHE A 88 8.09 15.99 -17.97
CA PHE A 88 6.78 15.34 -17.98
C PHE A 88 6.78 13.96 -17.31
N PRO A 89 7.70 13.03 -17.60
CA PRO A 89 7.77 11.73 -16.92
C PRO A 89 7.93 11.86 -15.41
N GLY A 90 8.78 12.79 -14.95
CA GLY A 90 8.96 13.05 -13.52
C GLY A 90 7.70 13.62 -12.86
N ALA A 91 7.04 14.57 -13.53
CA ALA A 91 5.78 15.14 -13.05
C ALA A 91 4.66 14.10 -12.99
N VAL A 92 4.53 13.25 -14.01
CA VAL A 92 3.54 12.17 -14.05
C VAL A 92 3.77 11.17 -12.92
N LEU A 93 5.02 10.76 -12.69
CA LEU A 93 5.38 9.88 -11.57
C LEU A 93 4.96 10.50 -10.23
N LEU A 94 5.29 11.77 -10.01
CA LEU A 94 4.97 12.49 -8.78
C LEU A 94 3.45 12.60 -8.57
N VAL A 95 2.71 12.97 -9.61
CA VAL A 95 1.24 13.05 -9.58
C VAL A 95 0.63 11.69 -9.27
N MET A 96 1.12 10.63 -9.91
CA MET A 96 0.66 9.26 -9.66
C MET A 96 0.83 8.87 -8.19
N ILE A 97 2.01 9.12 -7.61
CA ILE A 97 2.29 8.82 -6.20
C ILE A 97 1.32 9.58 -5.27
N ILE A 98 1.10 10.88 -5.52
CA ILE A 98 0.19 11.71 -4.72
C ILE A 98 -1.25 11.18 -4.82
N ILE A 99 -1.71 10.82 -6.02
CA ILE A 99 -3.06 10.25 -6.22
C ILE A 99 -3.20 8.96 -5.43
N PHE A 100 -2.24 8.04 -5.50
CA PHE A 100 -2.28 6.79 -4.75
C PHE A 100 -2.27 7.01 -3.24
N GLN A 101 -1.42 7.92 -2.75
CA GLN A 101 -1.36 8.28 -1.34
C GLN A 101 -2.68 8.93 -0.86
N GLY A 102 -3.25 9.82 -1.66
CA GLY A 102 -4.55 10.44 -1.42
C GLY A 102 -5.71 9.44 -1.44
N PHE A 103 -5.68 8.49 -2.36
CA PHE A 103 -6.65 7.41 -2.44
C PHE A 103 -6.59 6.50 -1.20
N ALA A 104 -5.40 6.07 -0.81
CA ALA A 104 -5.20 5.23 0.36
C ALA A 104 -5.66 5.93 1.66
N SER A 105 -5.36 7.22 1.81
CA SER A 105 -5.81 8.02 2.95
C SER A 105 -7.32 8.26 2.94
N SER A 106 -7.93 8.50 1.78
CA SER A 106 -9.39 8.65 1.65
C SER A 106 -10.13 7.35 2.00
N PHE A 107 -9.62 6.21 1.53
CA PHE A 107 -10.18 4.90 1.82
C PHE A 107 -10.05 4.55 3.32
N LYS A 108 -8.90 4.86 3.92
CA LYS A 108 -8.70 4.77 5.38
C LYS A 108 -9.77 5.58 6.12
N ASN A 109 -9.97 6.84 5.75
CA ASN A 109 -10.93 7.73 6.42
C ASN A 109 -12.37 7.20 6.33
N TYR A 110 -12.74 6.57 5.21
CA TYR A 110 -14.04 5.92 5.05
C TYR A 110 -14.22 4.76 6.04
N LEU A 111 -13.20 3.90 6.20
CA LEU A 111 -13.22 2.78 7.14
C LEU A 111 -13.20 3.22 8.61
N GLU A 112 -12.50 4.30 8.94
CA GLU A 112 -12.47 4.84 10.30
C GLU A 112 -13.79 5.53 10.69
N ARG A 113 -14.47 6.18 9.73
CA ARG A 113 -15.75 6.87 9.99
C ARG A 113 -16.83 5.93 10.49
N ASP A 114 -16.93 4.73 9.93
CA ASP A 114 -17.95 3.73 10.30
C ASP A 114 -17.76 3.23 11.74
N ARG A 115 -16.50 3.11 12.19
CA ARG A 115 -16.17 2.64 13.55
C ARG A 115 -16.36 3.70 14.65
N SER A 116 -16.43 4.99 14.29
CA SER A 116 -16.62 6.07 15.25
C SER A 116 -18.09 6.22 15.65
N TYR A 117 -19.04 5.88 14.78
CA TYR A 117 -20.48 5.97 15.06
C TYR A 117 -20.94 4.97 16.14
N GLU A 118 -20.46 3.73 16.11
CA GLU A 118 -20.83 2.73 17.12
C GLU A 118 -20.35 3.05 18.53
N ARG A 119 -19.26 3.82 18.67
CA ARG A 119 -18.67 4.15 19.98
C ARG A 119 -19.44 5.23 20.73
N HIS A 120 -20.20 6.07 20.02
CA HIS A 120 -21.02 7.13 20.60
C HIS A 120 -22.46 6.70 20.90
N VAL A 121 -22.95 5.60 20.32
CA VAL A 121 -24.33 5.09 20.54
C VAL A 121 -24.42 4.18 21.77
N LYS A 122 -23.28 3.70 22.30
CA LYS A 122 -23.21 2.82 23.49
C LYS A 122 -22.95 3.55 24.81
N HIS A 123 -22.92 4.88 24.81
CA HIS A 123 -22.81 5.70 26.01
C HIS A 123 -24.00 6.65 26.09
#